data_AF-A0A4W4HJL4-F1
#
_entry.id   AF-A0A4W4HJL4-F1
#
_cell.length_a   1.000
_cell.length_b   1.000
_cell.length_c   1.000
_cell.angle_alpha   90.00
_cell.angle_beta   90.00
_cell.angle_gamma   90.00
#
_symmetry.space_group_name_H-M   'P 1'
#
loop_
_entity.id
_entity.type
_entity.pdbx_description
1 polymer ?
#
loop_
_entity_poly.entity_id
_entity_poly.type
_entity_poly.pdbx_seq_one_letter_code
_entity_poly.pdbx_strand_id
1 'polypeptide(L)'
;MCVCVCVCVSVIQACLLCLLRGSVALPLNCADESSSPVPCTSISQDKLLDRVTQHAEFIYRITEERAPIFEHILLLIGVHLATLFQCKVIEVAWMYSFPSDMRLLHYMLILAQSWVEPLTYLQSSLKNNDHAPDTLVSQLKWVSDKLTRLEQGVVLLISMEGGAAPPPAALQQALSEPQLGVPDSIFHEYNSLMCLKKDAHKMETLLKLLKCRQTDRLSCTL
;
A
#
# COMPACT_ATOMS: atom_id res chain seq x y z
N MET A 1 21.01 7.49 26.93
CA MET A 1 21.55 7.79 25.58
C MET A 1 22.75 6.92 25.16
N CYS A 2 23.20 5.92 25.94
CA CYS A 2 24.32 5.04 25.54
C CYS A 2 23.93 3.77 24.74
N VAL A 3 22.64 3.42 24.67
CA VAL A 3 22.19 2.18 24.01
C VAL A 3 22.14 2.31 22.48
N CYS A 4 21.87 3.51 21.95
CA CYS A 4 21.81 3.74 20.49
C CYS A 4 23.20 3.72 19.84
N VAL A 5 24.23 4.23 20.54
CA VAL A 5 25.59 4.36 19.99
C VAL A 5 26.26 2.99 19.84
N CYS A 6 26.07 2.05 20.78
CA CYS A 6 26.61 0.70 20.67
C CYS A 6 26.01 -0.10 19.50
N VAL A 7 24.72 0.09 19.21
CA VAL A 7 24.05 -0.60 18.10
C VAL A 7 24.55 -0.05 16.76
N CYS A 8 24.69 1.27 16.62
CA CYS A 8 25.20 1.88 15.38
C CYS A 8 26.66 1.49 15.09
N VAL A 9 27.54 1.48 16.09
CA VAL A 9 28.96 1.09 15.89
C VAL A 9 29.08 -0.39 15.50
N SER A 10 28.29 -1.26 16.12
CA SER A 10 28.30 -2.70 15.82
C SER A 10 27.79 -3.02 14.40
N VAL A 11 26.76 -2.31 13.95
CA VAL A 11 26.18 -2.49 12.60
C VAL A 11 27.11 -1.95 11.51
N ILE A 12 27.75 -0.81 11.73
CA ILE A 12 28.70 -0.22 10.76
C ILE A 12 29.94 -1.10 10.63
N GLN A 13 30.45 -1.62 11.75
CA GLN A 13 31.63 -2.48 11.77
C GLN A 13 31.35 -3.85 11.13
N ALA A 14 30.14 -4.41 11.33
CA ALA A 14 29.70 -5.62 10.64
C ALA A 14 29.50 -5.40 9.13
N CYS A 15 28.92 -4.26 8.71
CA CYS A 15 28.76 -3.92 7.29
C CYS A 15 30.10 -3.73 6.57
N LEU A 16 31.07 -3.04 7.20
CA LEU A 16 32.41 -2.87 6.64
C LEU A 16 33.15 -4.22 6.50
N LEU A 17 33.00 -5.11 7.47
CA LEU A 17 33.57 -6.47 7.40
C LEU A 17 32.92 -7.32 6.31
N CYS A 18 31.60 -7.21 6.09
CA CYS A 18 30.90 -7.89 5.00
C CYS A 18 31.31 -7.38 3.61
N LEU A 19 31.48 -6.06 3.45
CA LEU A 19 31.87 -5.46 2.17
C LEU A 19 33.32 -5.77 1.78
N LEU A 20 34.22 -5.93 2.76
CA LEU A 20 35.64 -6.21 2.53
C LEU A 20 35.97 -7.68 2.26
N ARG A 21 35.08 -8.62 2.61
CA ARG A 21 35.39 -10.07 2.55
C ARG A 21 34.58 -10.91 1.57
N GLY A 22 33.76 -10.31 0.70
CA GLY A 22 33.14 -11.01 -0.43
C GLY A 22 32.42 -12.31 -0.02
N SER A 23 31.76 -12.32 1.13
CA SER A 23 31.03 -13.49 1.61
C SER A 23 29.71 -13.60 0.88
N VAL A 24 29.54 -14.67 0.12
CA VAL A 24 28.25 -15.15 -0.39
C VAL A 24 27.29 -15.25 0.79
N ALA A 25 26.15 -14.56 0.71
CA ALA A 25 25.13 -14.60 1.75
C ALA A 25 24.63 -16.04 1.90
N LEU A 26 24.95 -16.70 3.03
CA LEU A 26 24.30 -17.94 3.43
C LEU A 26 22.86 -17.61 3.87
N PRO A 27 21.86 -18.43 3.49
CA PRO A 27 20.49 -18.21 3.89
C PRO A 27 20.37 -18.26 5.42
N LEU A 28 19.65 -17.29 5.99
CA LEU A 28 19.29 -17.25 7.41
C LEU A 28 18.55 -18.55 7.74
N ASN A 29 19.00 -19.29 8.77
CA ASN A 29 18.26 -20.43 9.32
C ASN A 29 17.28 -19.92 10.38
N CYS A 30 16.01 -20.29 10.25
CA CYS A 30 14.96 -19.98 11.20
C CYS A 30 14.97 -21.08 12.28
N ALA A 31 15.23 -20.74 13.55
CA ALA A 31 15.20 -21.71 14.64
C ALA A 31 13.76 -21.88 15.17
N ASP A 32 13.19 -23.07 15.01
CA ASP A 32 12.03 -23.51 15.79
C ASP A 32 12.54 -24.35 16.99
N GLU A 33 11.86 -24.27 18.14
CA GLU A 33 12.22 -24.93 19.41
C GLU A 33 12.21 -26.48 19.38
N SER A 34 12.27 -27.12 18.21
CA SER A 34 12.44 -28.56 18.07
C SER A 34 13.46 -28.93 16.98
N SER A 35 14.74 -28.89 17.38
CA SER A 35 15.84 -29.77 16.93
C SER A 35 15.86 -30.30 15.49
N SER A 36 15.77 -29.45 14.48
CA SER A 36 16.39 -29.69 13.15
C SER A 36 16.56 -28.37 12.40
N PRO A 37 17.72 -28.07 11.79
CA PRO A 37 17.89 -26.90 10.93
C PRO A 37 17.07 -27.08 9.65
N VAL A 38 15.80 -26.68 9.69
CA VAL A 38 14.96 -26.60 8.50
C VAL A 38 15.37 -25.34 7.73
N PRO A 39 15.74 -25.45 6.43
CA PRO A 39 15.95 -24.27 5.60
C PRO A 39 14.68 -23.40 5.68
N CYS A 40 14.79 -22.08 5.92
CA CYS A 40 13.60 -21.23 5.92
C CYS A 40 12.87 -21.45 4.59
N THR A 41 11.72 -22.11 4.63
CA THR A 41 10.93 -22.35 3.43
C THR A 41 10.41 -20.99 2.99
N SER A 42 10.80 -20.57 1.78
CA SER A 42 10.27 -19.35 1.17
C SER A 42 8.75 -19.38 1.24
N ILE A 43 8.14 -18.26 1.64
CA ILE A 43 6.67 -18.14 1.68
C ILE A 43 6.09 -18.54 0.32
N SER A 44 5.06 -19.40 0.31
CA SER A 44 4.37 -19.76 -0.92
C SER A 44 3.56 -18.58 -1.46
N GLN A 45 3.37 -18.53 -2.77
CA GLN A 45 2.58 -17.49 -3.44
C GLN A 45 1.18 -17.35 -2.81
N ASP A 46 0.49 -18.46 -2.54
CA ASP A 46 -0.85 -18.45 -1.92
C ASP A 46 -0.86 -17.79 -0.54
N LYS A 47 0.11 -18.14 0.31
CA LYS A 47 0.24 -17.57 1.67
C LYS A 47 0.58 -16.09 1.62
N LEU A 48 1.36 -15.68 0.62
CA LEU A 48 1.66 -14.27 0.40
C LEU A 48 0.42 -13.52 -0.08
N LEU A 49 -0.32 -14.08 -1.04
CA LEU A 49 -1.55 -13.49 -1.56
C LEU A 49 -2.60 -13.34 -0.45
N ASP A 50 -2.73 -14.32 0.44
CA ASP A 50 -3.58 -14.23 1.64
C ASP A 50 -3.21 -13.05 2.52
N ARG A 51 -1.92 -12.89 2.82
CA ARG A 51 -1.43 -11.78 3.65
C ARG A 51 -1.64 -10.43 2.98
N VAL A 52 -1.40 -10.31 1.68
CA VAL A 52 -1.60 -9.09 0.91
C VAL A 52 -3.09 -8.72 0.85
N THR A 53 -3.96 -9.72 0.64
CA THR A 53 -5.43 -9.54 0.67
C THR A 53 -5.89 -9.02 2.02
N GLN A 54 -5.42 -9.63 3.12
CA GLN A 54 -5.73 -9.15 4.47
C GLN A 54 -5.30 -7.70 4.68
N HIS A 55 -4.16 -7.26 4.14
CA HIS A 55 -3.72 -5.87 4.25
C HIS A 55 -4.69 -4.92 3.53
N ALA A 56 -5.18 -5.30 2.35
CA ALA A 56 -6.17 -4.52 1.60
C ALA A 56 -7.51 -4.44 2.33
N GLU A 57 -8.02 -5.57 2.85
CA GLU A 57 -9.24 -5.63 3.67
C GLU A 57 -9.13 -4.70 4.89
N PHE A 58 -7.97 -4.73 5.56
CA PHE A 58 -7.69 -3.87 6.69
C PHE A 58 -7.67 -2.38 6.34
N ILE A 59 -7.09 -2.01 5.20
CA ILE A 59 -7.08 -0.63 4.71
C ILE A 59 -8.52 -0.20 4.39
N TYR A 60 -9.25 -0.99 3.59
CA TYR A 60 -10.62 -0.67 3.21
C TYR A 60 -11.52 -0.52 4.43
N ARG A 61 -11.50 -1.49 5.34
CA ARG A 61 -12.30 -1.48 6.57
C ARG A 61 -12.03 -0.24 7.42
N ILE A 62 -10.78 0.19 7.59
CA ILE A 62 -10.48 1.42 8.33
C ILE A 62 -10.99 2.67 7.61
N THR A 63 -10.91 2.70 6.27
CA THR A 63 -11.46 3.80 5.47
C THR A 63 -13.00 3.79 5.39
N GLU A 64 -13.64 2.64 5.59
CA GLU A 64 -15.10 2.44 5.54
C GLU A 64 -15.75 2.56 6.93
N GLU A 65 -15.38 1.71 7.90
CA GLU A 65 -15.98 1.65 9.25
C GLU A 65 -15.88 2.99 10.00
N ARG A 66 -14.95 3.85 9.59
CA ARG A 66 -14.68 5.13 10.24
C ARG A 66 -14.92 6.33 9.32
N ALA A 67 -15.64 6.11 8.23
CA ALA A 67 -16.37 7.13 7.47
C ALA A 67 -17.07 8.20 8.35
N PRO A 68 -17.67 7.92 9.53
CA PRO A 68 -18.31 8.97 10.33
C PRO A 68 -17.36 10.06 10.87
N ILE A 69 -16.05 9.80 11.03
CA ILE A 69 -15.08 10.86 11.36
C ILE A 69 -14.93 11.83 10.17
N PHE A 70 -14.99 11.27 8.96
CA PHE A 70 -14.93 12.02 7.70
C PHE A 70 -16.26 12.70 7.35
N GLU A 71 -17.41 12.10 7.70
CA GLU A 71 -18.74 12.70 7.53
C GLU A 71 -19.03 13.78 8.57
N HIS A 72 -18.42 13.75 9.76
CA HIS A 72 -18.51 14.86 10.71
C HIS A 72 -17.96 16.17 10.14
N ILE A 73 -16.90 16.11 9.30
CA ILE A 73 -16.37 17.27 8.58
C ILE A 73 -17.36 17.76 7.51
N LEU A 74 -18.06 16.85 6.82
CA LEU A 74 -19.10 17.19 5.85
C LEU A 74 -20.33 17.84 6.49
N LEU A 75 -20.77 17.34 7.65
CA LEU A 75 -21.90 17.89 8.40
C LEU A 75 -21.62 19.32 8.90
N LEU A 76 -20.36 19.63 9.20
CA LEU A 76 -19.93 20.98 9.54
C LEU A 76 -19.97 21.96 8.35
N ILE A 77 -19.89 21.46 7.11
CA ILE A 77 -19.76 22.27 5.89
C ILE A 77 -21.06 22.27 5.05
N GLY A 78 -22.01 21.38 5.31
CA GLY A 78 -23.36 21.41 4.72
C GLY A 78 -23.41 21.08 3.22
N VAL A 79 -22.46 20.27 2.74
CA VAL A 79 -22.24 20.05 1.31
C VAL A 79 -22.66 18.64 0.89
N HIS A 80 -23.74 18.53 0.11
CA HIS A 80 -24.15 17.30 -0.59
C HIS A 80 -23.48 17.21 -1.97
N LEU A 81 -22.24 16.73 -2.04
CA LEU A 81 -21.49 16.65 -3.31
C LEU A 81 -21.04 15.25 -3.71
N ALA A 82 -21.74 14.18 -3.33
CA ALA A 82 -21.40 12.80 -3.74
C ALA A 82 -21.19 12.61 -5.26
N THR A 83 -21.72 13.52 -6.09
CA THR A 83 -21.64 13.52 -7.56
C THR A 83 -20.57 14.42 -8.18
N LEU A 84 -19.81 15.23 -7.42
CA LEU A 84 -18.75 16.11 -7.98
C LEU A 84 -17.31 15.57 -7.77
N PHE A 85 -17.15 14.40 -7.16
CA PHE A 85 -15.84 13.86 -6.84
C PHE A 85 -15.23 13.12 -8.03
N GLN A 86 -14.21 13.71 -8.63
CA GLN A 86 -13.39 13.08 -9.66
C GLN A 86 -12.14 12.52 -9.00
N CYS A 87 -12.12 11.19 -8.84
CA CYS A 87 -10.89 10.48 -8.50
C CYS A 87 -10.07 10.30 -9.76
N LYS A 88 -8.74 10.42 -9.60
CA LYS A 88 -7.79 10.18 -10.67
C LYS A 88 -8.06 8.84 -11.33
N VAL A 89 -8.27 8.86 -12.64
CA VAL A 89 -8.41 7.63 -13.41
C VAL A 89 -7.00 7.18 -13.79
N ILE A 90 -6.55 6.08 -13.20
CA ILE A 90 -5.26 5.48 -13.55
C ILE A 90 -5.46 4.63 -14.80
N GLU A 91 -5.21 5.20 -15.97
CA GLU A 91 -5.19 4.48 -17.25
C GLU A 91 -3.77 4.35 -17.79
N VAL A 92 -3.39 3.14 -18.18
CA VAL A 92 -2.01 2.84 -18.53
C VAL A 92 -1.92 1.92 -19.74
N ALA A 93 -1.59 2.48 -20.91
CA ALA A 93 -1.63 1.77 -22.20
C ALA A 93 -0.71 0.54 -22.28
N TRP A 94 0.41 0.52 -21.56
CA TRP A 94 1.32 -0.64 -21.55
C TRP A 94 0.78 -1.83 -20.75
N MET A 95 -0.21 -1.60 -19.88
CA MET A 95 -0.78 -2.64 -19.02
C MET A 95 -1.55 -3.71 -19.81
N TYR A 96 -2.01 -3.38 -21.03
CA TYR A 96 -2.68 -4.31 -21.93
C TYR A 96 -1.77 -5.43 -22.46
N SER A 97 -0.44 -5.24 -22.40
CA SER A 97 0.55 -6.23 -22.87
C SER A 97 0.81 -7.37 -21.87
N PHE A 98 0.31 -7.27 -20.64
CA PHE A 98 0.53 -8.28 -19.60
C PHE A 98 -0.63 -9.29 -19.51
N PRO A 99 -0.36 -10.55 -19.10
CA PRO A 99 -1.40 -11.52 -18.71
C PRO A 99 -2.37 -10.91 -17.69
N SER A 100 -3.61 -11.41 -17.62
CA SER A 100 -4.67 -10.79 -16.82
C SER A 100 -4.28 -10.56 -15.36
N ASP A 101 -3.68 -11.55 -14.71
CA ASP A 101 -3.39 -11.53 -13.28
C ASP A 101 -2.17 -10.66 -12.98
N MET A 102 -1.12 -10.78 -13.78
CA MET A 102 0.04 -9.89 -13.76
C MET A 102 -0.37 -8.41 -13.97
N ARG A 103 -1.32 -8.14 -14.87
CA ARG A 103 -1.88 -6.80 -15.08
C ARG A 103 -2.62 -6.30 -13.84
N LEU A 104 -3.36 -7.16 -13.14
CA LEU A 104 -3.98 -6.78 -11.87
C LEU A 104 -2.93 -6.44 -10.82
N LEU A 105 -1.86 -7.24 -10.68
CA LEU A 105 -0.77 -6.96 -9.74
C LEU A 105 -0.06 -5.63 -10.05
N HIS A 106 0.22 -5.34 -11.32
CA HIS A 106 0.79 -4.06 -11.73
C HIS A 106 -0.14 -2.88 -11.43
N TYR A 107 -1.44 -3.04 -11.69
CA TYR A 107 -2.43 -2.02 -11.37
C TYR A 107 -2.51 -1.76 -9.86
N MET A 108 -2.49 -2.82 -9.06
CA MET A 108 -2.44 -2.74 -7.59
C MET A 108 -1.22 -1.97 -7.10
N LEU A 109 -0.04 -2.25 -7.68
CA LEU A 109 1.20 -1.56 -7.33
C LEU A 109 1.12 -0.06 -7.65
N ILE A 110 0.60 0.30 -8.83
CA ILE A 110 0.43 1.70 -9.23
C ILE A 110 -0.57 2.42 -8.32
N LEU A 111 -1.69 1.78 -7.99
CA LEU A 111 -2.65 2.32 -7.03
C LEU A 111 -2.00 2.53 -5.65
N ALA A 112 -1.24 1.58 -5.14
CA ALA A 112 -0.58 1.72 -3.84
C ALA A 112 0.41 2.90 -3.85
N GLN A 113 1.19 3.02 -4.93
CA GLN A 113 2.18 4.09 -5.08
C GLN A 113 1.55 5.46 -5.32
N SER A 114 0.37 5.53 -5.97
CA SER A 114 -0.34 6.80 -6.21
C SER A 114 -0.79 7.49 -4.93
N TRP A 115 -0.91 6.76 -3.83
CA TRP A 115 -1.40 7.27 -2.55
C TRP A 115 -0.29 7.75 -1.60
N VAL A 116 0.99 7.56 -1.93
CA VAL A 116 2.12 7.96 -1.08
C VAL A 116 2.12 9.48 -0.82
N GLU A 117 2.08 10.29 -1.88
CA GLU A 117 2.10 11.75 -1.77
C GLU A 117 0.78 12.32 -1.21
N PRO A 118 -0.42 11.92 -1.68
CA PRO A 118 -1.68 12.37 -1.11
C PRO A 118 -1.83 12.07 0.39
N LEU A 119 -1.41 10.88 0.86
CA LEU A 119 -1.46 10.55 2.29
C LEU A 119 -0.49 11.40 3.10
N THR A 120 0.70 11.67 2.57
CA THR A 120 1.69 12.54 3.24
C THR A 120 1.17 13.96 3.38
N TYR A 121 0.53 14.49 2.33
CA TYR A 121 -0.12 15.79 2.34
C TYR A 121 -1.26 15.83 3.37
N LEU A 122 -2.18 14.85 3.33
CA LEU A 122 -3.31 14.76 4.26
C LEU A 122 -2.86 14.72 5.72
N GLN A 123 -1.88 13.88 6.05
CA GLN A 123 -1.33 13.78 7.40
C GLN A 123 -0.73 15.11 7.86
N SER A 124 -0.01 15.81 6.98
CA SER A 124 0.63 17.08 7.29
C SER A 124 -0.40 18.20 7.48
N SER A 125 -1.41 18.27 6.61
CA SER A 125 -2.46 19.28 6.70
C SER A 125 -3.29 19.11 7.98
N LEU A 126 -3.73 17.88 8.28
CA LEU A 126 -4.50 17.59 9.48
C LEU A 126 -3.71 17.81 10.76
N LYS A 127 -2.41 17.53 10.77
CA LYS A 127 -1.55 17.83 11.93
C LYS A 127 -1.43 19.33 12.20
N ASN A 128 -1.54 20.16 11.17
CA ASN A 128 -1.50 21.62 11.29
C ASN A 128 -2.88 22.23 11.58
N ASN A 129 -3.94 21.42 11.66
CA ASN A 129 -5.30 21.85 11.95
C ASN A 129 -5.66 21.54 13.41
N ASP A 130 -5.74 22.57 14.26
CA ASP A 130 -6.04 22.44 15.69
C ASP A 130 -7.39 21.78 16.00
N HIS A 131 -8.30 21.72 15.02
CA HIS A 131 -9.63 21.10 15.16
C HIS A 131 -9.67 19.65 14.66
N ALA A 132 -8.60 19.14 14.06
CA ALA A 132 -8.54 17.77 13.58
C ALA A 132 -8.40 16.79 14.75
N PRO A 133 -9.20 15.72 14.84
CA PRO A 133 -9.07 14.76 15.91
C PRO A 133 -7.78 13.95 15.76
N ASP A 134 -7.00 13.80 16.83
CA ASP A 134 -5.75 12.99 16.86
C ASP A 134 -5.96 11.54 16.37
N THR A 135 -7.18 11.02 16.60
CA THR A 135 -7.61 9.71 16.13
C THR A 135 -7.56 9.61 14.60
N LEU A 136 -7.86 10.69 13.87
CA LEU A 136 -7.81 10.72 12.42
C LEU A 136 -6.36 10.73 11.89
N VAL A 137 -5.50 11.54 12.48
CA VAL A 137 -4.07 11.61 12.08
C VAL A 137 -3.39 10.25 12.29
N SER A 138 -3.62 9.63 13.45
CA SER A 138 -3.06 8.30 13.76
C SER A 138 -3.59 7.20 12.83
N GLN A 139 -4.83 7.29 12.37
CA GLN A 139 -5.40 6.37 11.38
C GLN A 139 -4.77 6.51 10.00
N LEU A 140 -4.62 7.74 9.50
CA LEU A 140 -3.98 7.96 8.20
C LEU A 140 -2.53 7.48 8.18
N LYS A 141 -1.83 7.62 9.32
CA LYS A 141 -0.51 7.03 9.52
C LYS A 141 -0.55 5.51 9.44
N TRP A 142 -1.50 4.87 10.14
CA TRP A 142 -1.65 3.42 10.09
C TRP A 142 -2.00 2.92 8.69
N VAL A 143 -2.86 3.64 7.95
CA VAL A 143 -3.20 3.33 6.56
C VAL A 143 -1.96 3.43 5.68
N SER A 144 -1.15 4.48 5.83
CA SER A 144 0.12 4.63 5.12
C SER A 144 1.08 3.46 5.39
N ASP A 145 1.26 3.07 6.66
CA ASP A 145 2.10 1.92 7.03
C ASP A 145 1.58 0.59 6.45
N LYS A 146 0.25 0.43 6.39
CA LYS A 146 -0.37 -0.77 5.79
C LYS A 146 -0.24 -0.78 4.27
N LEU A 147 -0.36 0.37 3.64
CA LEU A 147 -0.21 0.54 2.19
C LEU A 147 1.22 0.22 1.74
N THR A 148 2.24 0.66 2.48
CA THR A 148 3.64 0.30 2.21
C THR A 148 3.87 -1.21 2.33
N ARG A 149 3.26 -1.88 3.32
CA ARG A 149 3.34 -3.35 3.42
C ARG A 149 2.62 -4.06 2.29
N LEU A 150 1.49 -3.53 1.83
CA LEU A 150 0.77 -4.03 0.66
C LEU A 150 1.64 -3.89 -0.60
N GLU A 151 2.25 -2.73 -0.81
CA GLU A 151 3.18 -2.47 -1.92
C GLU A 151 4.30 -3.52 -1.96
N GLN A 152 5.00 -3.72 -0.83
CA GLN A 152 6.08 -4.70 -0.71
C GLN A 152 5.61 -6.12 -1.04
N GLY A 153 4.43 -6.51 -0.55
CA GLY A 153 3.85 -7.82 -0.84
C GLY A 153 3.46 -7.99 -2.31
N VAL A 154 2.92 -6.96 -2.95
CA VAL A 154 2.57 -6.97 -4.37
C VAL A 154 3.82 -7.04 -5.25
N VAL A 155 4.89 -6.29 -4.93
CA VAL A 155 6.17 -6.38 -5.64
C VAL A 155 6.73 -7.80 -5.58
N LEU A 156 6.64 -8.44 -4.41
CA LEU A 156 7.08 -9.82 -4.23
C LEU A 156 6.21 -10.80 -5.04
N LEU A 157 4.89 -10.62 -5.07
CA LEU A 157 3.99 -11.43 -5.92
C LEU A 157 4.32 -11.29 -7.42
N ILE A 158 4.56 -10.07 -7.90
CA ILE A 158 4.97 -9.82 -9.30
C ILE A 158 6.26 -10.59 -9.62
N SER A 159 7.24 -10.56 -8.72
CA SER A 159 8.51 -11.27 -8.91
C SER A 159 8.36 -12.79 -8.91
N MET A 160 7.43 -13.34 -8.11
CA MET A 160 7.12 -14.77 -8.07
C MET A 160 6.46 -15.26 -9.35
N GLU A 161 5.68 -14.41 -10.03
CA GLU A 161 5.08 -14.70 -11.34
C GLU A 161 6.04 -14.46 -12.52
N GLY A 162 7.32 -14.13 -12.26
CA GLY A 162 8.32 -13.86 -13.29
C GLY A 162 8.22 -12.46 -13.92
N GLY A 163 7.43 -11.57 -13.32
CA GLY A 163 7.33 -10.17 -13.71
C GLY A 163 8.40 -9.28 -13.07
N ALA A 164 8.61 -8.11 -13.65
CA ALA A 164 9.40 -7.03 -13.06
C ALA A 164 8.46 -5.90 -12.62
N ALA A 165 8.80 -5.18 -11.56
CA ALA A 165 8.05 -3.98 -11.18
C ALA A 165 8.03 -2.95 -12.34
N PRO A 166 6.94 -2.19 -12.50
CA PRO A 166 6.86 -1.18 -13.53
C PRO A 166 7.97 -0.13 -13.37
N PRO A 167 8.59 0.34 -14.48
CA PRO A 167 9.64 1.32 -14.40
C PRO A 167 9.12 2.65 -13.83
N PRO A 168 9.97 3.46 -13.15
CA PRO A 168 9.55 4.73 -12.56
C PRO A 168 8.86 5.70 -13.55
N ALA A 169 9.27 5.68 -14.83
CA ALA A 169 8.65 6.48 -15.88
C ALA A 169 7.19 6.05 -16.18
N ALA A 170 6.91 4.75 -16.10
CA ALA A 170 5.55 4.23 -16.28
C ALA A 170 4.65 4.62 -15.10
N LEU A 171 5.20 4.61 -13.88
CA LEU A 171 4.52 5.13 -12.71
C LEU A 171 4.26 6.63 -12.86
N GLN A 172 5.26 7.42 -13.24
CA GLN A 172 5.09 8.86 -13.48
C GLN A 172 4.02 9.14 -14.53
N GLN A 173 3.98 8.40 -15.63
CA GLN A 173 2.95 8.54 -16.66
C GLN A 173 1.56 8.21 -16.14
N ALA A 174 1.41 7.11 -15.39
CA ALA A 174 0.15 6.74 -14.74
C ALA A 174 -0.27 7.77 -13.67
N LEU A 175 0.71 8.51 -13.14
CA LEU A 175 0.52 9.57 -12.16
C LEU A 175 0.47 10.98 -12.78
N SER A 176 0.55 11.14 -14.10
CA SER A 176 0.57 12.47 -14.74
C SER A 176 -0.82 12.85 -15.25
N GLU A 177 -1.48 13.81 -14.61
CA GLU A 177 -2.65 14.52 -15.19
C GLU A 177 -2.69 16.00 -14.77
N PRO A 178 -3.35 16.88 -15.56
CA PRO A 178 -3.31 18.33 -15.38
C PRO A 178 -3.99 18.74 -14.07
N GLN A 179 -3.31 19.54 -13.27
CA GLN A 179 -3.87 20.19 -12.08
C GLN A 179 -5.10 21.01 -12.48
N LEU A 180 -6.31 20.46 -12.32
CA LEU A 180 -7.53 21.26 -12.41
C LEU A 180 -7.57 22.13 -11.16
N GLY A 181 -7.62 23.44 -11.37
CA GLY A 181 -7.32 24.48 -10.38
C GLY A 181 -7.86 24.21 -8.97
N VAL A 182 -6.98 24.40 -7.98
CA VAL A 182 -7.18 24.17 -6.56
C VAL A 182 -8.49 24.78 -6.07
N PRO A 183 -9.55 23.98 -5.80
CA PRO A 183 -10.65 24.41 -4.94
C PRO A 183 -10.16 24.41 -3.48
N ASP A 184 -10.82 25.14 -2.58
CA ASP A 184 -10.35 25.39 -1.20
C ASP A 184 -9.77 24.13 -0.51
N SER A 185 -8.71 24.29 0.31
CA SER A 185 -7.90 23.16 0.80
C SER A 185 -8.70 22.03 1.47
N ILE A 186 -9.82 22.37 2.10
CA ILE A 186 -10.71 21.41 2.76
C ILE A 186 -11.44 20.51 1.74
N PHE A 187 -11.87 21.05 0.60
CA PHE A 187 -12.49 20.24 -0.47
C PHE A 187 -11.49 19.28 -1.10
N HIS A 188 -10.23 19.71 -1.26
CA HIS A 188 -9.15 18.87 -1.76
C HIS A 188 -8.83 17.71 -0.81
N GLU A 189 -8.72 17.98 0.49
CA GLU A 189 -8.49 16.96 1.51
C GLU A 189 -9.65 15.95 1.56
N TYR A 190 -10.89 16.45 1.54
CA TYR A 190 -12.08 15.62 1.51
C TYR A 190 -12.15 14.73 0.25
N ASN A 191 -11.92 15.29 -0.95
CA ASN A 191 -11.92 14.53 -2.19
C ASN A 191 -10.85 13.42 -2.14
N SER A 192 -9.67 13.72 -1.60
CA SER A 192 -8.59 12.75 -1.42
C SER A 192 -9.03 11.59 -0.50
N LEU A 193 -9.73 11.87 0.59
CA LEU A 193 -10.20 10.83 1.50
C LEU A 193 -11.28 9.93 0.88
N MET A 194 -12.19 10.51 0.09
CA MET A 194 -13.19 9.74 -0.65
C MET A 194 -12.57 8.86 -1.73
N CYS A 195 -11.57 9.38 -2.44
CA CYS A 195 -10.84 8.61 -3.42
C CYS A 195 -10.01 7.50 -2.77
N LEU A 196 -9.43 7.74 -1.59
CA LEU A 196 -8.71 6.71 -0.84
C LEU A 196 -9.64 5.55 -0.49
N LYS A 197 -10.86 5.83 0.00
CA LYS A 197 -11.86 4.80 0.28
C LYS A 197 -12.21 3.99 -0.97
N LYS A 198 -12.45 4.67 -2.11
CA LYS A 198 -12.80 4.03 -3.37
C LYS A 198 -11.66 3.14 -3.90
N ASP A 199 -10.43 3.63 -3.83
CA ASP A 199 -9.27 2.88 -4.29
C ASP A 199 -8.91 1.76 -3.32
N ALA A 200 -9.12 1.92 -2.01
CA ALA A 200 -8.97 0.85 -1.03
C ALA A 200 -9.96 -0.31 -1.27
N HIS A 201 -11.23 0.01 -1.55
CA HIS A 201 -12.22 -0.99 -1.95
C HIS A 201 -11.77 -1.72 -3.22
N LYS A 202 -11.32 -0.96 -4.22
CA LYS A 202 -10.82 -1.50 -5.48
C LYS A 202 -9.62 -2.42 -5.25
N MET A 203 -8.69 -2.04 -4.38
CA MET A 203 -7.54 -2.85 -4.00
C MET A 203 -7.97 -4.20 -3.40
N GLU A 204 -8.92 -4.18 -2.47
CA GLU A 204 -9.48 -5.37 -1.85
C GLU A 204 -10.17 -6.28 -2.88
N THR A 205 -11.09 -5.74 -3.69
CA THR A 205 -11.84 -6.51 -4.70
C THR A 205 -10.90 -7.19 -5.70
N LEU A 206 -9.86 -6.47 -6.16
CA LEU A 206 -8.91 -7.02 -7.13
C LEU A 206 -8.05 -8.14 -6.55
N LEU A 207 -7.61 -8.02 -5.29
CA LEU A 207 -6.86 -9.09 -4.62
C LEU A 207 -7.74 -10.30 -4.31
N LYS A 208 -8.99 -10.10 -3.90
CA LYS A 208 -9.98 -11.18 -3.77
C LYS A 208 -10.24 -11.90 -5.10
N LEU A 209 -10.30 -11.16 -6.20
CA LEU A 209 -10.42 -11.73 -7.55
C LEU A 209 -9.20 -12.58 -7.92
N LEU A 210 -7.98 -12.09 -7.68
CA LEU A 210 -6.74 -12.85 -7.90
C LEU A 210 -6.74 -14.14 -7.08
N LYS A 211 -7.08 -14.05 -5.79
CA LYS A 211 -7.18 -15.21 -4.90
C LYS A 211 -8.21 -16.22 -5.39
N CYS A 212 -9.37 -15.74 -5.87
CA CYS A 212 -10.39 -16.60 -6.41
C CYS A 212 -9.90 -17.39 -7.63
N ARG A 213 -9.27 -16.69 -8.60
CA ARG A 213 -8.71 -17.30 -9.82
C ARG A 213 -7.68 -18.37 -9.50
N GLN A 214 -6.82 -18.12 -8.52
CA GLN A 214 -5.78 -19.06 -8.12
C GLN A 214 -6.34 -20.33 -7.46
N THR A 215 -7.48 -20.22 -6.77
CA THR A 215 -8.11 -21.37 -6.07
C THR A 215 -9.06 -22.18 -6.95
N ASP A 216 -9.29 -21.79 -8.21
CA ASP A 216 -10.23 -22.38 -9.18
C ASP A 216 -11.64 -22.65 -8.59
N ARG A 217 -12.05 -21.83 -7.62
CA ARG A 217 -13.35 -21.97 -6.94
C ARG A 217 -14.40 -21.18 -7.70
N LEU A 218 -15.26 -21.90 -8.43
CA LEU A 218 -16.46 -21.38 -9.11
C LEU A 218 -17.49 -20.66 -8.18
N SER A 219 -17.22 -20.58 -6.87
CA SER A 219 -18.15 -20.11 -5.84
C SER A 219 -17.60 -18.98 -4.97
N CYS A 220 -16.59 -18.22 -5.40
CA CYS A 220 -16.14 -17.06 -4.62
C CYS A 220 -17.17 -15.94 -4.64
N THR A 221 -17.51 -15.42 -3.47
CA THR A 221 -18.24 -14.15 -3.34
C THR A 221 -17.20 -13.02 -3.26
N LEU A 222 -17.31 -12.04 -4.16
CA LEU A 222 -16.44 -10.85 -4.20
C LEU A 222 -16.97 -9.77 -3.26
#